data_AF-A0ABD4RX34-F1
#
_entry.id   AF-A0ABD4RX34-F1
#
_cell.length_a   1.000
_cell.length_b   1.000
_cell.length_c   1.000
_cell.angle_alpha   90.00
_cell.angle_beta   90.00
_cell.angle_gamma   90.00
#
_symmetry.space_group_name_H-M   'P 1'
#
loop_
_entity.id
_entity.type
_entity.pdbx_description
1 polymer ?
#
loop_
_entity_poly.entity_id
_entity_poly.type
_entity_poly.pdbx_seq_one_letter_code
_entity_poly.pdbx_strand_id
1 'polypeptide(L)'
;MEIINQSVEQILVKEFDGKQIYTFVWKDKPCWIANQIAGLFGYADSSKTIQDCIKAEEFGIEQEYDVLKGNEFNDFVTTLNVVANNIVSNKARSITIFYEDGLYGFLQYTNKPVGIKFRKWLRTEVLPSIRKHGAYMTNEALEKAINDPDWTIQLLTELKKERATKEKLRVEQEKNKPKLELANAIEGSSSSILIAQLSKILNQNGVDIGQNRLFEWMRNNEYLIRKKRADHNSPTQKSMDLKVLEISESTGIDKDGNTVIRQTPVVTGKGQIYFVNKILKENNKVLKRFMINNDYIKGVMVEIGKIYAIYDHEYYGFIGILKSVRNEKIRVEEIGDVSRSRDIPICMIDYIEEANKEDINKYLSK
;
A
#
# COMPACT_ATOMS: atom_id res chain seq x y z
N MET A 1 2.92 -13.21 -11.91
CA MET A 1 2.49 -14.39 -11.14
C MET A 1 3.10 -14.38 -9.73
N GLU A 2 3.15 -13.23 -9.04
CA GLU A 2 3.85 -13.12 -7.74
C GLU A 2 3.06 -12.37 -6.66
N ILE A 3 1.76 -12.11 -6.86
CA ILE A 3 0.94 -11.34 -5.90
C ILE A 3 0.23 -12.26 -4.86
N ILE A 4 0.24 -13.58 -5.07
CA ILE A 4 -0.52 -14.52 -4.20
C ILE A 4 0.21 -14.80 -2.87
N ASN A 5 1.49 -14.44 -2.74
CA ASN A 5 2.32 -14.88 -1.60
C ASN A 5 2.26 -14.01 -0.32
N GLN A 6 1.47 -12.94 -0.27
CA GLN A 6 1.42 -12.08 0.94
C GLN A 6 0.41 -12.51 2.02
N SER A 7 -0.55 -13.38 1.70
CA SER A 7 -1.57 -13.85 2.66
C SER A 7 -1.16 -15.13 3.40
N VAL A 8 0.03 -15.68 3.08
CA VAL A 8 0.37 -17.10 3.32
C VAL A 8 0.88 -17.37 4.76
N GLU A 9 1.09 -16.35 5.60
CA GLU A 9 1.72 -16.51 6.93
C GLU A 9 0.80 -16.29 8.15
N GLN A 10 -0.52 -16.20 7.97
CA GLN A 10 -1.44 -15.80 9.06
C GLN A 10 -2.22 -16.96 9.71
N ILE A 11 -1.72 -18.20 9.64
CA ILE A 11 -2.39 -19.35 10.25
C ILE A 11 -1.55 -19.92 11.38
N LEU A 12 -2.03 -19.75 12.61
CA LEU A 12 -1.45 -20.36 13.79
C LEU A 12 -2.18 -21.65 14.12
N VAL A 13 -1.48 -22.77 14.00
CA VAL A 13 -1.99 -24.11 14.31
C VAL A 13 -1.56 -24.50 15.71
N LYS A 14 -2.51 -24.79 16.59
CA LYS A 14 -2.25 -25.31 17.95
C LYS A 14 -2.96 -26.63 18.15
N GLU A 15 -2.38 -27.50 18.96
CA GLU A 15 -3.03 -28.74 19.37
C GLU A 15 -3.78 -28.56 20.69
N PHE A 16 -5.01 -29.06 20.75
CA PHE A 16 -5.81 -29.16 21.97
C PHE A 16 -6.57 -30.48 21.98
N ASP A 17 -6.37 -31.29 23.02
CA ASP A 17 -7.05 -32.59 23.22
C ASP A 17 -6.88 -33.53 21.99
N GLY A 18 -5.68 -33.58 21.40
CA GLY A 18 -5.37 -34.40 20.23
C GLY A 18 -5.92 -33.88 18.90
N LYS A 19 -6.47 -32.66 18.86
CA LYS A 19 -7.05 -32.05 17.66
C LYS A 19 -6.39 -30.71 17.36
N GLN A 20 -6.26 -30.39 16.08
CA GLN A 20 -5.70 -29.12 15.62
C GLN A 20 -6.76 -28.01 15.63
N ILE A 21 -6.40 -26.89 16.23
CA ILE A 21 -7.13 -25.63 16.20
C ILE A 21 -6.37 -24.68 15.29
N TYR A 22 -7.06 -24.21 14.25
CA TYR A 22 -6.53 -23.26 13.29
C TYR A 22 -7.01 -21.86 13.67
N THR A 23 -6.06 -20.96 13.94
CA THR A 23 -6.33 -19.55 14.19
C THR A 23 -5.92 -18.78 12.94
N PHE A 24 -6.84 -18.04 12.36
CA PHE A 24 -6.64 -17.24 11.15
C PHE A 24 -6.59 -15.76 11.53
N VAL A 25 -6.10 -14.89 10.65
CA VAL A 25 -6.27 -13.44 10.78
C VAL A 25 -7.17 -12.97 9.64
N TRP A 26 -8.21 -12.21 9.99
CA TRP A 26 -9.14 -11.61 9.05
C TRP A 26 -9.44 -10.17 9.47
N LYS A 27 -9.31 -9.21 8.56
CA LYS A 27 -9.44 -7.77 8.84
C LYS A 27 -8.58 -7.35 10.06
N ASP A 28 -7.33 -7.82 10.10
CA ASP A 28 -6.37 -7.59 11.19
C ASP A 28 -6.79 -8.10 12.59
N LYS A 29 -7.83 -8.94 12.66
CA LYS A 29 -8.28 -9.59 13.90
C LYS A 29 -8.08 -11.10 13.85
N PRO A 30 -7.65 -11.74 14.96
CA PRO A 30 -7.64 -13.20 15.04
C PRO A 30 -9.07 -13.74 14.96
N CYS A 31 -9.27 -14.80 14.18
CA CYS A 31 -10.57 -15.42 13.99
C CYS A 31 -10.50 -16.95 13.85
N TRP A 32 -11.63 -17.60 14.09
CA TRP A 32 -11.81 -19.05 14.01
C TRP A 32 -13.07 -19.40 13.24
N ILE A 33 -13.04 -20.51 12.50
CA ILE A 33 -14.23 -21.04 11.84
C ILE A 33 -15.16 -21.61 12.90
N ALA A 34 -16.31 -20.98 13.10
CA ALA A 34 -17.25 -21.31 14.16
C ALA A 34 -17.69 -22.79 14.10
N ASN A 35 -17.94 -23.31 12.89
CA ASN A 35 -18.32 -24.71 12.69
C ASN A 35 -17.24 -25.70 13.13
N GLN A 36 -15.95 -25.35 12.98
CA GLN A 36 -14.87 -26.22 13.43
C GLN A 36 -14.79 -26.24 14.96
N ILE A 37 -14.96 -25.10 15.62
CA ILE A 37 -14.98 -25.02 17.08
C ILE A 37 -16.18 -25.79 17.66
N ALA A 38 -17.38 -25.59 17.10
CA ALA A 38 -18.57 -26.33 17.53
C ALA A 38 -18.42 -27.85 17.28
N GLY A 39 -17.82 -28.25 16.15
CA GLY A 39 -17.49 -29.64 15.85
C GLY A 39 -16.44 -30.23 16.81
N LEU A 40 -15.42 -29.45 17.18
CA LEU A 40 -14.39 -29.82 18.15
C LEU A 40 -15.02 -30.22 19.50
N PHE A 41 -16.03 -29.47 19.94
CA PHE A 41 -16.75 -29.70 21.20
C PHE A 41 -17.83 -30.80 21.11
N GLY A 42 -18.03 -31.40 19.94
CA GLY A 42 -18.94 -32.53 19.76
C GLY A 42 -20.42 -32.13 19.77
N TYR A 43 -20.77 -30.99 19.18
CA TYR A 43 -22.16 -30.66 18.87
C TYR A 43 -22.59 -31.39 17.59
N ALA A 44 -23.77 -32.03 17.62
CA ALA A 44 -24.29 -32.77 16.47
C ALA A 44 -24.71 -31.83 15.32
N ASP A 45 -25.31 -30.68 15.66
CA ASP A 45 -25.63 -29.62 14.73
C ASP A 45 -24.87 -28.35 15.12
N SER A 46 -23.65 -28.22 14.58
CA SER A 46 -22.80 -27.05 14.78
C SER A 46 -23.49 -25.76 14.35
N SER A 47 -24.17 -25.78 13.19
CA SER A 47 -24.75 -24.57 12.60
C SER A 47 -25.87 -24.01 13.47
N LYS A 48 -26.79 -24.88 13.93
CA LYS A 48 -27.85 -24.47 14.86
C LYS A 48 -27.26 -23.97 16.18
N THR A 49 -26.29 -24.70 16.74
CA THR A 49 -25.67 -24.32 18.02
C THR A 49 -25.03 -22.93 17.96
N ILE A 50 -24.38 -22.59 16.84
CA ILE A 50 -23.77 -21.28 16.62
C ILE A 50 -24.85 -20.18 16.55
N GLN A 51 -25.94 -20.43 15.82
CA GLN A 51 -27.05 -19.47 15.74
C GLN A 51 -27.75 -19.27 17.09
N ASP A 52 -27.93 -20.33 17.86
CA ASP A 52 -28.52 -20.26 19.20
C ASP A 52 -27.58 -19.49 20.16
N CYS A 53 -26.26 -19.70 20.08
CA CYS A 53 -25.27 -18.95 20.84
C CYS A 53 -25.27 -17.45 20.47
N ILE A 54 -25.23 -17.11 19.19
CA ILE A 54 -25.24 -15.72 18.70
C ILE A 54 -26.46 -14.98 19.25
N LYS A 55 -27.62 -15.64 19.30
CA LYS A 55 -28.85 -15.04 19.85
C LYS A 55 -28.83 -14.93 21.37
N ALA A 56 -28.38 -15.97 22.07
CA ALA A 56 -28.39 -16.02 23.53
C ALA A 56 -27.41 -15.02 24.16
N GLU A 57 -26.25 -14.84 23.54
CA GLU A 57 -25.20 -13.92 24.00
C GLU A 57 -25.26 -12.55 23.27
N GLU A 58 -26.27 -12.33 22.42
CA GLU A 58 -26.49 -11.08 21.67
C GLU A 58 -25.26 -10.58 20.88
N PHE A 59 -24.59 -11.49 20.16
CA PHE A 59 -23.37 -11.14 19.43
C PHE A 59 -23.60 -10.07 18.37
N GLY A 60 -22.70 -9.10 18.31
CA GLY A 60 -22.59 -8.08 17.28
C GLY A 60 -21.81 -8.56 16.06
N ILE A 61 -22.26 -8.14 14.89
CA ILE A 61 -21.56 -8.33 13.61
C ILE A 61 -20.30 -7.45 13.58
N GLU A 62 -19.20 -7.92 12.98
CA GLU A 62 -17.87 -7.30 12.94
C GLU A 62 -17.16 -7.11 14.31
N GLN A 63 -17.85 -7.42 15.41
CA GLN A 63 -17.33 -7.38 16.78
C GLN A 63 -17.03 -8.80 17.26
N GLU A 64 -18.04 -9.61 17.52
CA GLU A 64 -17.89 -10.99 18.00
C GLU A 64 -17.87 -12.01 16.85
N TYR A 65 -18.59 -11.77 15.77
CA TYR A 65 -18.66 -12.69 14.65
C TYR A 65 -18.86 -12.01 13.30
N ASP A 66 -18.58 -12.75 12.22
CA ASP A 66 -18.93 -12.37 10.86
C ASP A 66 -19.45 -13.58 10.07
N VAL A 67 -20.27 -13.30 9.06
CA VAL A 67 -20.72 -14.31 8.09
C VAL A 67 -20.21 -13.94 6.71
N LEU A 68 -19.11 -14.57 6.31
CA LEU A 68 -18.48 -14.32 5.02
C LEU A 68 -19.31 -14.95 3.91
N LYS A 69 -19.64 -14.16 2.89
CA LYS A 69 -20.45 -14.54 1.72
C LYS A 69 -19.87 -13.91 0.45
N GLY A 70 -20.20 -14.46 -0.71
CA GLY A 70 -19.83 -13.87 -2.00
C GLY A 70 -18.32 -13.72 -2.16
N ASN A 71 -17.87 -12.50 -2.47
CA ASN A 71 -16.45 -12.20 -2.70
C ASN A 71 -15.61 -12.43 -1.43
N GLU A 72 -16.07 -11.96 -0.26
CA GLU A 72 -15.34 -12.17 1.01
C GLU A 72 -15.14 -13.65 1.33
N PHE A 73 -16.15 -14.49 1.05
CA PHE A 73 -16.03 -15.94 1.20
C PHE A 73 -14.98 -16.53 0.25
N ASN A 74 -15.00 -16.12 -1.02
CA ASN A 74 -14.04 -16.60 -2.01
C ASN A 74 -12.61 -16.17 -1.66
N ASP A 75 -12.42 -14.93 -1.22
CA ASP A 75 -11.11 -14.40 -0.81
C ASP A 75 -10.57 -15.14 0.42
N PHE A 76 -11.44 -15.38 1.41
CA PHE A 76 -11.09 -16.16 2.60
C PHE A 76 -10.73 -17.61 2.26
N VAL A 77 -11.55 -18.31 1.47
CA VAL A 77 -11.29 -19.71 1.08
C VAL A 77 -10.05 -19.84 0.19
N THR A 78 -9.81 -18.88 -0.71
CA THR A 78 -8.58 -18.87 -1.52
C THR A 78 -7.36 -18.75 -0.63
N THR A 79 -7.40 -17.86 0.36
CA THR A 79 -6.34 -17.72 1.37
C THR A 79 -6.14 -19.01 2.16
N LEU A 80 -7.23 -19.68 2.57
CA LEU A 80 -7.16 -20.95 3.29
C LEU A 80 -6.55 -22.08 2.45
N ASN A 81 -6.96 -22.24 1.20
CA ASN A 81 -6.49 -23.34 0.34
C ASN A 81 -4.99 -23.22 0.01
N VAL A 82 -4.42 -22.02 0.04
CA VAL A 82 -2.97 -21.84 -0.13
C VAL A 82 -2.18 -22.35 1.08
N VAL A 83 -2.75 -22.33 2.28
CA VAL A 83 -2.03 -22.61 3.54
C VAL A 83 -2.43 -23.93 4.20
N ALA A 84 -3.69 -24.37 4.04
CA ALA A 84 -4.20 -25.59 4.64
C ALA A 84 -5.29 -26.24 3.76
N ASN A 85 -4.90 -27.28 3.02
CA ASN A 85 -5.80 -28.00 2.13
C ASN A 85 -6.96 -28.66 2.90
N ASN A 86 -8.19 -28.43 2.43
CA ASN A 86 -9.44 -29.10 2.86
C ASN A 86 -10.03 -28.71 4.23
N ILE A 87 -9.75 -27.51 4.76
CA ILE A 87 -10.40 -26.99 5.99
C ILE A 87 -11.89 -26.68 5.79
N VAL A 88 -12.26 -26.17 4.61
CA VAL A 88 -13.62 -25.75 4.27
C VAL A 88 -14.16 -26.67 3.17
N SER A 89 -15.44 -27.04 3.28
CA SER A 89 -16.11 -27.86 2.26
C SER A 89 -16.25 -27.08 0.95
N ASN A 90 -15.88 -27.71 -0.18
CA ASN A 90 -16.06 -27.14 -1.53
C ASN A 90 -17.53 -26.84 -1.89
N LYS A 91 -18.51 -27.32 -1.11
CA LYS A 91 -19.93 -27.05 -1.31
C LYS A 91 -20.46 -25.86 -0.49
N ALA A 92 -19.66 -25.34 0.45
CA ALA A 92 -20.08 -24.21 1.27
C ALA A 92 -20.21 -22.94 0.40
N ARG A 93 -21.28 -22.16 0.64
CA ARG A 93 -21.51 -20.85 -0.01
C ARG A 93 -21.30 -19.67 0.94
N SER A 94 -21.10 -19.97 2.21
CA SER A 94 -20.89 -19.01 3.29
C SER A 94 -20.22 -19.70 4.46
N ILE A 95 -19.50 -18.94 5.27
CA ILE A 95 -18.89 -19.44 6.52
C ILE A 95 -19.09 -18.43 7.64
N THR A 96 -19.32 -18.93 8.85
CA THR A 96 -19.38 -18.10 10.05
C THR A 96 -18.02 -18.16 10.73
N ILE A 97 -17.46 -17.00 11.03
CA ILE A 97 -16.22 -16.86 11.79
C ILE A 97 -16.52 -16.21 13.14
N PHE A 98 -15.83 -16.64 14.18
CA PHE A 98 -15.79 -15.95 15.47
C PHE A 98 -14.49 -15.16 15.56
N TYR A 99 -14.59 -13.92 16.01
CA TYR A 99 -13.45 -13.18 16.52
C TYR A 99 -13.17 -13.58 17.97
N GLU A 100 -12.15 -13.01 18.60
CA GLU A 100 -11.74 -13.38 19.95
C GLU A 100 -12.87 -13.25 20.98
N ASP A 101 -13.60 -12.14 20.96
CA ASP A 101 -14.72 -11.92 21.87
C ASP A 101 -15.86 -12.93 21.64
N GLY A 102 -16.19 -13.24 20.39
CA GLY A 102 -17.19 -14.25 20.05
C GLY A 102 -16.76 -15.67 20.42
N LEU A 103 -15.48 -15.99 20.33
CA LEU A 103 -14.95 -17.26 20.82
C LEU A 103 -15.12 -17.36 22.34
N TYR A 104 -14.81 -16.30 23.09
CA TYR A 104 -15.01 -16.27 24.53
C TYR A 104 -16.49 -16.36 24.92
N GLY A 105 -17.38 -15.66 24.22
CA GLY A 105 -18.82 -15.81 24.40
C GLY A 105 -19.29 -17.24 24.12
N PHE A 106 -18.82 -17.87 23.04
CA PHE A 106 -19.16 -19.25 22.71
C PHE A 106 -18.65 -20.24 23.78
N LEU A 107 -17.45 -20.00 24.31
CA LEU A 107 -16.89 -20.77 25.42
C LEU A 107 -17.71 -20.62 26.71
N GLN A 108 -18.28 -19.44 26.95
CA GLN A 108 -19.15 -19.20 28.10
C GLN A 108 -20.49 -19.93 27.95
N TYR A 109 -21.09 -19.85 26.75
CA TYR A 109 -22.34 -20.52 26.38
C TYR A 109 -22.27 -22.06 26.45
N THR A 110 -21.16 -22.65 26.01
CA THR A 110 -21.06 -24.12 25.89
C THR A 110 -20.99 -24.85 27.23
N ASN A 111 -21.90 -25.80 27.43
CA ASN A 111 -21.90 -26.69 28.60
C ASN A 111 -21.21 -28.04 28.33
N LYS A 112 -20.56 -28.22 27.17
CA LYS A 112 -19.85 -29.46 26.84
C LYS A 112 -18.59 -29.62 27.71
N PRO A 113 -18.25 -30.85 28.16
CA PRO A 113 -17.06 -31.10 28.97
C PRO A 113 -15.76 -30.58 28.33
N VAL A 114 -15.63 -30.69 27.01
CA VAL A 114 -14.47 -30.20 26.26
C VAL A 114 -14.34 -28.67 26.37
N GLY A 115 -15.44 -27.93 26.20
CA GLY A 115 -15.44 -26.47 26.37
C GLY A 115 -15.15 -26.03 27.81
N ILE A 116 -15.60 -26.79 28.81
CA ILE A 116 -15.25 -26.56 30.21
C ILE A 116 -13.75 -26.78 30.45
N LYS A 117 -13.16 -27.86 29.89
CA LYS A 117 -11.71 -28.10 29.95
C LYS A 117 -10.92 -26.96 29.31
N PHE A 118 -11.34 -26.50 28.13
CA PHE A 118 -10.69 -25.39 27.43
C PHE A 118 -10.70 -24.10 28.26
N ARG A 119 -11.86 -23.73 28.83
CA ARG A 119 -11.98 -22.59 29.76
C ARG A 119 -11.10 -22.76 31.01
N LYS A 120 -11.02 -23.97 31.56
CA LYS A 120 -10.17 -24.25 32.71
C LYS A 120 -8.70 -24.01 32.35
N TRP A 121 -8.23 -24.59 31.24
CA TRP A 121 -6.88 -24.41 30.73
C TRP A 121 -6.53 -22.93 30.52
N LEU A 122 -7.41 -22.15 29.86
CA LEU A 122 -7.22 -20.70 29.72
C LEU A 122 -7.06 -19.99 31.08
N ARG A 123 -7.93 -20.31 32.06
CA ARG A 123 -7.94 -19.65 33.38
C ARG A 123 -6.80 -20.08 34.29
N THR A 124 -6.32 -21.32 34.20
CA THR A 124 -5.31 -21.86 35.12
C THR A 124 -3.89 -21.79 34.58
N GLU A 125 -3.70 -21.77 33.26
CA GLU A 125 -2.37 -21.80 32.64
C GLU A 125 -2.09 -20.54 31.83
N VAL A 126 -2.92 -20.25 30.81
CA VAL A 126 -2.62 -19.21 29.82
C VAL A 126 -2.70 -17.81 30.44
N LEU A 127 -3.86 -17.44 30.99
CA LEU A 127 -4.08 -16.09 31.53
C LEU A 127 -3.17 -15.76 32.73
N PRO A 128 -2.97 -16.67 33.71
CA PRO A 128 -2.04 -16.41 34.79
C PRO A 128 -0.59 -16.22 34.33
N SER A 129 -0.13 -17.01 33.35
CA SER A 129 1.22 -16.89 32.79
C SER A 129 1.42 -15.53 32.12
N ILE A 130 0.46 -15.10 31.27
CA ILE A 130 0.49 -13.77 30.63
C ILE A 130 0.51 -12.66 31.69
N ARG A 131 -0.32 -12.76 32.74
CA ARG A 131 -0.35 -11.74 33.80
C ARG A 131 0.96 -11.66 34.60
N LYS A 132 1.62 -12.80 34.85
CA LYS A 132 2.82 -12.87 35.69
C LYS A 132 4.10 -12.55 34.91
N HIS A 133 4.17 -12.97 33.66
CA HIS A 133 5.40 -12.96 32.86
C HIS A 133 5.30 -12.11 31.58
N GLY A 134 4.12 -11.59 31.25
CA GLY A 134 3.88 -10.79 30.04
C GLY A 134 3.75 -11.61 28.76
N ALA A 135 3.93 -12.94 28.82
CA ALA A 135 3.86 -13.83 27.66
C ALA A 135 3.42 -15.24 28.07
N TYR A 136 2.92 -16.01 27.10
CA TYR A 136 2.70 -17.45 27.21
C TYR A 136 3.48 -18.18 26.12
N MET A 137 4.27 -19.18 26.49
CA MET A 137 5.08 -20.00 25.59
C MET A 137 4.75 -21.47 25.85
N THR A 138 4.93 -22.33 24.85
CA THR A 138 4.86 -23.78 25.05
C THR A 138 5.99 -24.23 25.98
N ASN A 139 5.81 -25.35 26.69
CA ASN A 139 6.84 -25.87 27.60
C ASN A 139 8.19 -26.07 26.90
N GLU A 140 8.18 -26.59 25.67
CA GLU A 140 9.38 -26.79 24.86
C GLU A 140 10.08 -25.46 24.53
N ALA A 141 9.33 -24.44 24.11
CA ALA A 141 9.89 -23.12 23.81
C ALA A 141 10.40 -22.43 25.08
N LEU A 142 9.76 -22.65 26.22
CA LEU A 142 10.19 -22.14 27.52
C LEU A 142 11.48 -22.81 27.99
N GLU A 143 11.58 -24.14 27.92
CA GLU A 143 12.80 -24.87 28.25
C GLU A 143 13.96 -24.43 27.37
N LYS A 144 13.72 -24.27 26.07
CA LYS A 144 14.73 -23.77 25.14
C LYS A 144 15.15 -22.34 25.47
N ALA A 145 14.20 -21.46 25.81
CA ALA A 145 14.50 -20.09 26.21
C ALA A 145 15.30 -20.00 27.52
N ILE A 146 15.03 -20.89 28.48
CA ILE A 146 15.76 -20.95 29.75
C ILE A 146 17.18 -21.49 29.54
N ASN A 147 17.31 -22.55 28.74
CA ASN A 147 18.59 -23.22 28.51
C ASN A 147 19.48 -22.46 27.52
N ASP A 148 18.90 -21.64 26.64
CA ASP A 148 19.60 -20.83 25.65
C ASP A 148 18.96 -19.43 25.53
N PRO A 149 19.37 -18.47 26.39
CA PRO A 149 18.92 -17.09 26.32
C PRO A 149 19.31 -16.38 25.01
N ASP A 150 20.44 -16.75 24.40
CA ASP A 150 20.92 -16.17 23.15
C ASP A 150 19.98 -16.54 21.98
N TRP A 151 19.47 -17.77 21.97
CA TRP A 151 18.41 -18.16 21.03
C TRP A 151 17.17 -17.25 21.14
N THR A 152 16.76 -16.90 22.36
CA THR A 152 15.60 -16.02 22.57
C THR A 152 15.85 -14.60 22.05
N ILE A 153 17.06 -14.06 22.28
CA ILE A 153 17.47 -12.74 21.76
C ILE A 153 17.48 -12.75 20.23
N GLN A 154 18.02 -13.81 19.63
CA GLN A 154 18.04 -13.98 18.17
C GLN A 154 16.63 -14.04 17.61
N LEU A 155 15.75 -14.87 18.19
CA LEU A 155 14.35 -15.00 17.80
C LEU A 155 13.62 -13.64 17.84
N LEU A 156 13.73 -12.90 18.94
CA LEU A 156 13.09 -11.60 19.08
C LEU A 156 13.64 -10.57 18.08
N THR A 157 14.95 -10.64 17.79
CA THR A 157 15.60 -9.75 16.82
C THR A 157 15.11 -10.04 15.40
N GLU A 158 14.97 -11.32 15.05
CA GLU A 158 14.46 -11.76 13.75
C GLU A 158 13.00 -11.33 13.56
N LEU A 159 12.13 -11.59 14.55
CA LEU A 159 10.73 -11.14 14.53
C LEU A 159 10.60 -9.62 14.42
N LYS A 160 11.49 -8.86 15.07
CA LYS A 160 11.53 -7.39 14.94
C LYS A 160 11.90 -6.96 13.52
N LYS A 161 12.88 -7.61 12.90
CA LYS A 161 13.29 -7.33 11.51
C LYS A 161 12.16 -7.67 10.54
N GLU A 162 11.51 -8.82 10.72
CA GLU A 162 10.38 -9.26 9.90
C GLU A 162 9.19 -8.29 9.99
N ARG A 163 8.86 -7.78 11.18
CA ARG A 163 7.84 -6.73 11.32
C ARG A 163 8.22 -5.44 10.60
N ALA A 164 9.48 -5.02 10.72
CA ALA A 164 9.95 -3.80 10.06
C ALA A 164 9.97 -3.93 8.53
N THR A 165 10.27 -5.10 7.98
CA THR A 165 10.18 -5.35 6.53
C THR A 165 8.73 -5.40 6.06
N LYS A 166 7.83 -6.08 6.80
CA LYS A 166 6.40 -6.12 6.51
C LYS A 166 5.78 -4.72 6.50
N GLU A 167 6.08 -3.88 7.48
CA GLU A 167 5.54 -2.51 7.51
C GLU A 167 6.06 -1.66 6.35
N LYS A 168 7.35 -1.78 6.00
CA LYS A 168 7.90 -1.09 4.82
C LYS A 168 7.20 -1.51 3.53
N LEU A 169 6.96 -2.80 3.34
CA LEU A 169 6.24 -3.32 2.18
C LEU A 169 4.79 -2.82 2.17
N ARG A 170 4.10 -2.82 3.32
CA ARG A 170 2.73 -2.30 3.44
C ARG A 170 2.65 -0.83 3.03
N VAL A 171 3.54 0.01 3.56
CA VAL A 171 3.62 1.44 3.21
C VAL A 171 3.94 1.63 1.73
N GLU A 172 4.85 0.83 1.17
CA GLU A 172 5.18 0.90 -0.26
C GLU A 172 4.01 0.47 -1.14
N GLN A 173 3.25 -0.54 -0.72
CA GLN A 173 2.04 -0.98 -1.41
C GLN A 173 0.92 0.05 -1.34
N GLU A 174 0.67 0.66 -0.19
CA GLU A 174 -0.29 1.75 -0.05
C GLU A 174 0.08 2.95 -0.94
N LYS A 175 1.37 3.30 -1.02
CA LYS A 175 1.87 4.34 -1.95
C LYS A 175 1.70 3.98 -3.42
N ASN A 176 1.80 2.70 -3.76
CA ASN A 176 1.69 2.22 -5.14
C ASN A 176 0.27 1.81 -5.54
N LYS A 177 -0.66 1.67 -4.58
CA LYS A 177 -2.08 1.38 -4.80
C LYS A 177 -2.75 2.31 -5.82
N PRO A 178 -2.63 3.65 -5.74
CA PRO A 178 -3.21 4.53 -6.75
C PRO A 178 -2.57 4.35 -8.14
N LYS A 179 -1.27 4.01 -8.21
CA LYS A 179 -0.59 3.73 -9.48
C LYS A 179 -1.10 2.44 -10.12
N LEU A 180 -1.36 1.41 -9.31
CA LEU A 180 -1.86 0.12 -9.75
C LEU A 180 -3.32 0.20 -10.19
N GLU A 181 -4.16 0.90 -9.41
CA GLU A 181 -5.56 1.17 -9.76
C GLU A 181 -5.68 1.97 -11.06
N LEU A 182 -4.80 2.95 -11.27
CA LEU A 182 -4.71 3.70 -12.52
C LEU A 182 -4.29 2.81 -13.70
N ALA A 183 -3.30 1.94 -13.51
CA ALA A 183 -2.87 1.00 -14.56
C ALA A 183 -3.99 0.02 -14.96
N ASN A 184 -4.71 -0.53 -13.98
CA ASN A 184 -5.80 -1.48 -14.19
C ASN A 184 -7.04 -0.83 -14.83
N ALA A 185 -7.39 0.40 -14.41
CA ALA A 185 -8.51 1.15 -14.99
C ALA A 185 -8.27 1.48 -16.48
N ILE A 186 -7.00 1.71 -16.84
CA ILE A 186 -6.60 2.03 -18.21
C ILE A 186 -6.54 0.77 -19.08
N GLU A 187 -6.01 -0.35 -18.55
CA GLU A 187 -5.86 -1.62 -19.30
C GLU A 187 -7.21 -2.20 -19.74
N GLY A 188 -8.30 -1.94 -19.00
CA GLY A 188 -9.66 -2.34 -19.36
C GLY A 188 -10.35 -1.45 -20.40
N SER A 189 -9.83 -0.25 -20.71
CA SER A 189 -10.44 0.66 -21.67
C SER A 189 -9.79 0.50 -23.06
N SER A 190 -10.41 -0.31 -23.92
CA SER A 190 -9.94 -0.51 -25.30
C SER A 190 -10.16 0.72 -26.21
N SER A 191 -10.63 1.85 -25.68
CA SER A 191 -10.95 3.06 -26.42
C SER A 191 -9.85 4.11 -26.32
N SER A 192 -9.41 4.65 -27.46
CA SER A 192 -8.50 5.80 -27.49
C SER A 192 -9.13 7.05 -26.88
N ILE A 193 -8.34 7.83 -26.14
CA ILE A 193 -8.77 9.05 -25.46
C ILE A 193 -8.03 10.27 -26.01
N LEU A 194 -8.62 11.46 -25.90
CA LEU A 194 -7.94 12.70 -26.24
C LEU A 194 -6.78 12.96 -25.28
N ILE A 195 -5.71 13.60 -25.76
CA ILE A 195 -4.59 14.05 -24.91
C ILE A 195 -5.11 14.98 -23.78
N ALA A 196 -6.14 15.77 -24.06
CA ALA A 196 -6.80 16.59 -23.04
C ALA A 196 -7.44 15.74 -21.92
N GLN A 197 -8.08 14.61 -22.26
CA GLN A 197 -8.64 13.70 -21.26
C GLN A 197 -7.53 13.02 -20.45
N LEU A 198 -6.44 12.59 -21.10
CA LEU A 198 -5.27 12.06 -20.41
C LEU A 198 -4.70 13.07 -19.39
N SER A 199 -4.64 14.37 -19.73
CA SER A 199 -4.17 15.40 -18.78
C SER A 199 -5.06 15.53 -17.55
N LYS A 200 -6.39 15.39 -17.70
CA LYS A 200 -7.33 15.41 -16.57
C LYS A 200 -7.14 14.20 -15.66
N ILE A 201 -6.96 13.02 -16.25
CA ILE A 201 -6.69 11.78 -15.51
C ILE A 201 -5.39 11.92 -14.71
N LEU A 202 -4.31 12.42 -15.32
CA LEU A 202 -3.05 12.66 -14.63
C LEU A 202 -3.20 13.63 -13.45
N ASN A 203 -3.91 14.74 -13.65
CA ASN A 203 -4.15 15.74 -12.61
C ASN A 203 -4.99 15.20 -11.45
N GLN A 204 -6.03 14.41 -11.73
CA GLN A 204 -6.83 13.74 -10.70
C GLN A 204 -6.00 12.74 -9.87
N ASN A 205 -4.93 12.20 -10.44
CA ASN A 205 -4.04 11.25 -9.77
C ASN A 205 -2.77 11.92 -9.20
N GLY A 206 -2.83 13.21 -8.91
CA GLY A 206 -1.77 13.95 -8.19
C GLY A 206 -0.58 14.40 -9.04
N VAL A 207 -0.67 14.33 -10.37
CA VAL A 207 0.33 14.92 -11.27
C VAL A 207 -0.12 16.30 -11.71
N ASP A 208 0.49 17.36 -11.18
CA ASP A 208 0.18 18.75 -11.58
C ASP A 208 0.58 19.04 -13.04
N ILE A 209 -0.26 18.60 -13.99
CA ILE A 209 -0.07 18.82 -15.42
C ILE A 209 -1.40 19.15 -16.09
N GLY A 210 -1.46 20.34 -16.67
CA GLY A 210 -2.59 20.78 -17.50
C GLY A 210 -2.44 20.34 -18.95
N GLN A 211 -3.53 20.41 -19.72
CA GLN A 211 -3.56 20.06 -21.14
C GLN A 211 -2.40 20.68 -21.93
N ASN A 212 -2.21 22.00 -21.87
CA ASN A 212 -1.16 22.69 -22.63
C ASN A 212 0.25 22.23 -22.23
N ARG A 213 0.48 22.00 -20.92
CA ARG A 213 1.75 21.47 -20.38
C ARG A 213 2.00 20.05 -20.87
N LEU A 214 0.96 19.21 -20.98
CA LEU A 214 1.09 17.85 -21.52
C LEU A 214 1.42 17.85 -23.02
N PHE A 215 0.77 18.70 -23.82
CA PHE A 215 1.11 18.88 -25.24
C PHE A 215 2.55 19.38 -25.44
N GLU A 216 3.01 20.27 -24.58
CA GLU A 216 4.41 20.71 -24.57
C GLU A 216 5.37 19.59 -24.18
N TRP A 217 5.10 18.85 -23.10
CA TRP A 217 5.90 17.70 -22.69
C TRP A 217 6.00 16.65 -23.80
N MET A 218 4.88 16.33 -24.47
CA MET A 218 4.87 15.37 -25.57
C MET A 218 5.68 15.84 -26.78
N ARG A 219 5.67 17.14 -27.11
CA ARG A 219 6.51 17.72 -28.17
C ARG A 219 7.99 17.70 -27.79
N ASN A 220 8.32 18.05 -26.55
CA ASN A 220 9.70 18.06 -26.05
C ASN A 220 10.30 16.66 -25.98
N ASN A 221 9.46 15.63 -25.78
CA ASN A 221 9.86 14.22 -25.79
C ASN A 221 9.72 13.53 -27.16
N GLU A 222 9.47 14.31 -28.22
CA GLU A 222 9.38 13.86 -29.61
C GLU A 222 8.24 12.87 -29.88
N TYR A 223 7.18 12.88 -29.08
CA TYR A 223 5.96 12.12 -29.36
C TYR A 223 5.03 12.85 -30.33
N LEU A 224 5.07 14.18 -30.31
CA LEU A 224 4.35 15.06 -31.22
C LEU A 224 5.32 15.96 -31.99
N ILE A 225 4.94 16.35 -33.21
CA ILE A 225 5.76 17.24 -34.04
C ILE A 225 5.82 18.65 -33.44
N ARG A 226 7.04 19.11 -33.16
CA ARG A 226 7.33 20.42 -32.56
C ARG A 226 7.21 21.59 -33.54
N LYS A 227 7.53 21.37 -34.82
CA LYS A 227 7.60 22.45 -35.84
C LYS A 227 6.20 23.06 -36.04
N LYS A 228 6.12 24.39 -36.10
CA LYS A 228 4.88 25.13 -36.35
C LYS A 228 4.57 25.12 -37.86
N ARG A 229 4.00 24.02 -38.33
CA ARG A 229 3.58 23.77 -39.72
C ARG A 229 2.21 23.10 -39.70
N ALA A 230 1.69 22.71 -40.87
CA ALA A 230 0.40 22.03 -40.99
C ALA A 230 0.31 20.72 -40.16
N ASP A 231 1.45 20.07 -39.90
CA ASP A 231 1.60 18.85 -39.11
C ASP A 231 1.92 19.11 -37.62
N HIS A 232 1.76 20.35 -37.14
CA HIS A 232 1.99 20.67 -35.73
C HIS A 232 1.05 19.87 -34.82
N ASN A 233 1.60 19.29 -33.75
CA ASN A 233 0.89 18.36 -32.87
C ASN A 233 0.44 17.03 -33.50
N SER A 234 0.85 16.72 -34.73
CA SER A 234 0.65 15.36 -35.27
C SER A 234 1.60 14.37 -34.59
N PRO A 235 1.22 13.09 -34.43
CA PRO A 235 2.10 12.05 -33.91
C PRO A 235 3.37 11.91 -34.77
N THR A 236 4.52 11.73 -34.13
CA THR A 236 5.77 11.41 -34.84
C THR A 236 5.81 9.95 -35.26
N GLN A 237 6.69 9.60 -36.20
CA GLN A 237 6.91 8.20 -36.60
C GLN A 237 7.21 7.30 -35.38
N LYS A 238 8.02 7.80 -34.44
CA LYS A 238 8.30 7.15 -33.15
C LYS A 238 7.02 6.78 -32.37
N SER A 239 6.05 7.70 -32.28
CA SER A 239 4.78 7.43 -31.59
C SER A 239 3.92 6.41 -32.31
N MET A 240 3.93 6.44 -33.66
CA MET A 240 3.21 5.50 -34.50
C MET A 240 3.80 4.09 -34.40
N ASP A 241 5.13 3.96 -34.46
CA ASP A 241 5.84 2.68 -34.33
C ASP A 241 5.61 2.05 -32.95
N LEU A 242 5.61 2.87 -31.90
CA LEU A 242 5.29 2.44 -30.54
C LEU A 242 3.80 2.11 -30.35
N LYS A 243 2.92 2.52 -31.27
CA LYS A 243 1.46 2.39 -31.20
C LYS A 243 0.86 3.05 -29.95
N VAL A 244 1.45 4.16 -29.51
CA VAL A 244 1.03 4.91 -28.31
C VAL A 244 0.12 6.10 -28.64
N LEU A 245 0.13 6.54 -29.89
CA LEU A 245 -0.76 7.56 -30.41
C LEU A 245 -1.34 7.08 -31.74
N GLU A 246 -2.51 7.58 -32.08
CA GLU A 246 -3.15 7.44 -33.38
C GLU A 246 -3.84 8.76 -33.78
N ILE A 247 -4.29 8.84 -35.03
CA ILE A 247 -4.97 10.03 -35.56
C ILE A 247 -6.46 9.71 -35.65
N SER A 248 -7.29 10.53 -35.02
CA SER A 248 -8.72 10.54 -35.20
C SER A 248 -9.10 11.64 -36.20
N GLU A 249 -9.84 11.28 -37.24
CA GLU A 249 -10.32 12.20 -38.25
C GLU A 249 -11.77 12.59 -37.98
N SER A 250 -12.06 13.88 -38.08
CA SER A 250 -13.42 14.41 -38.01
C SER A 250 -13.66 15.36 -39.18
N THR A 251 -14.85 15.35 -39.75
CA THR A 251 -15.24 16.30 -40.79
C THR A 251 -16.00 17.46 -40.16
N GLY A 252 -15.77 18.66 -40.67
CA GLY A 252 -16.54 19.84 -40.32
C GLY A 252 -16.73 20.73 -41.53
N ILE A 253 -17.71 21.63 -41.47
CA ILE A 253 -17.95 22.61 -42.54
C ILE A 253 -17.28 23.92 -42.11
N ASP A 254 -16.49 24.51 -43.00
CA ASP A 254 -15.91 25.84 -42.77
C ASP A 254 -16.93 26.95 -43.06
N LYS A 255 -16.59 28.19 -42.71
CA LYS A 255 -17.44 29.38 -42.91
C LYS A 255 -17.90 29.57 -44.36
N ASP A 256 -17.13 29.05 -45.31
CA ASP A 256 -17.39 29.12 -46.75
C ASP A 256 -18.19 27.91 -47.29
N GLY A 257 -18.67 27.02 -46.42
CA GLY A 257 -19.49 25.85 -46.82
C GLY A 257 -18.68 24.63 -47.28
N ASN A 258 -17.35 24.70 -47.27
CA ASN A 258 -16.47 23.59 -47.67
C ASN A 258 -16.29 22.56 -46.55
N THR A 259 -16.28 21.27 -46.90
CA THR A 259 -15.93 20.18 -45.97
C THR A 259 -14.43 20.18 -45.69
N VAL A 260 -14.07 20.36 -44.42
CA VAL A 260 -12.70 20.32 -43.89
C VAL A 260 -12.51 19.08 -43.03
N ILE A 261 -11.46 18.31 -43.31
CA ILE A 261 -11.03 17.18 -42.48
C ILE A 261 -10.10 17.71 -41.40
N ARG A 262 -10.41 17.43 -40.14
CA ARG A 262 -9.61 17.76 -38.96
C ARG A 262 -9.01 16.49 -38.38
N GLN A 263 -7.70 16.45 -38.29
CA GLN A 263 -6.94 15.36 -37.69
C GLN A 263 -6.57 15.73 -36.25
N THR A 264 -6.92 14.86 -35.30
CA THR A 264 -6.64 15.06 -33.87
C THR A 264 -5.83 13.88 -33.33
N PRO A 265 -4.68 14.13 -32.66
CA PRO A 265 -3.94 13.06 -32.00
C PRO A 265 -4.73 12.54 -30.78
N VAL A 266 -4.91 11.22 -30.73
CA VAL A 266 -5.51 10.53 -29.59
C VAL A 266 -4.54 9.48 -29.04
N VAL A 267 -4.69 9.17 -27.76
CA VAL A 267 -3.85 8.25 -27.01
C VAL A 267 -4.53 6.89 -26.97
N THR A 268 -3.89 5.88 -27.53
CA THR A 268 -4.38 4.49 -27.51
C THR A 268 -4.38 3.95 -26.08
N GLY A 269 -5.11 2.87 -25.78
CA GLY A 269 -5.06 2.24 -24.46
C GLY A 269 -3.63 1.89 -24.02
N LYS A 270 -2.81 1.39 -24.96
CA LYS A 270 -1.37 1.17 -24.77
C LYS A 270 -0.62 2.47 -24.47
N GLY A 271 -0.94 3.54 -25.18
CA GLY A 271 -0.37 4.86 -24.97
C GLY A 271 -0.69 5.45 -23.60
N GLN A 272 -1.89 5.22 -23.10
CA GLN A 272 -2.33 5.71 -21.79
C GLN A 272 -1.45 5.09 -20.70
N ILE A 273 -1.27 3.77 -20.68
CA ILE A 273 -0.37 3.07 -19.74
C ILE A 273 1.06 3.57 -19.90
N TYR A 274 1.54 3.68 -21.14
CA TYR A 274 2.90 4.09 -21.44
C TYR A 274 3.22 5.51 -20.93
N PHE A 275 2.37 6.50 -21.24
CA PHE A 275 2.60 7.88 -20.84
C PHE A 275 2.40 8.08 -19.33
N VAL A 276 1.41 7.44 -18.71
CA VAL A 276 1.23 7.48 -17.26
C VAL A 276 2.47 6.98 -16.54
N ASN A 277 2.94 5.76 -16.88
CA ASN A 277 4.13 5.19 -16.24
C ASN A 277 5.38 6.03 -16.48
N LYS A 278 5.54 6.57 -17.69
CA LYS A 278 6.69 7.40 -18.03
C LYS A 278 6.69 8.73 -17.27
N ILE A 279 5.56 9.43 -17.23
CA ILE A 279 5.41 10.71 -16.54
C ILE A 279 5.53 10.52 -15.02
N LEU A 280 4.91 9.48 -14.44
CA LEU A 280 5.05 9.18 -13.01
C LEU A 280 6.49 8.81 -12.63
N LYS A 281 7.23 8.12 -13.49
CA LYS A 281 8.65 7.81 -13.27
C LYS A 281 9.53 9.06 -13.38
N GLU A 282 9.18 10.01 -14.25
CA GLU A 282 9.88 11.29 -14.37
C GLU A 282 9.57 12.24 -13.21
N ASN A 283 8.34 12.25 -12.70
CA ASN A 283 7.97 13.03 -11.51
C ASN A 283 8.53 12.43 -10.21
N ASN A 284 8.61 11.10 -10.10
CA ASN A 284 9.29 10.43 -8.97
C ASN A 284 10.84 10.51 -9.04
N LYS A 285 11.42 11.04 -10.13
CA LYS A 285 12.89 11.19 -10.27
C LYS A 285 13.48 12.37 -9.50
N VAL A 286 12.68 13.10 -8.71
CA VAL A 286 13.17 14.20 -7.85
C VAL A 286 14.03 13.70 -6.68
N LEU A 287 14.12 12.40 -6.41
CA LEU A 287 15.06 11.84 -5.42
C LEU A 287 16.23 11.07 -6.09
N LYS A 288 17.07 11.76 -6.86
CA LYS A 288 18.40 11.24 -7.22
C LYS A 288 19.44 11.68 -6.19
N ARG A 289 20.33 10.78 -5.78
CA ARG A 289 21.53 11.11 -4.99
C ARG A 289 22.45 11.98 -5.84
N PHE A 290 22.81 13.15 -5.36
CA PHE A 290 23.81 14.03 -5.98
C PHE A 290 25.04 14.10 -5.08
N MET A 291 26.23 14.13 -5.67
CA MET A 291 27.47 14.40 -4.92
C MET A 291 27.69 15.91 -4.83
N ILE A 292 27.83 16.42 -3.61
CA ILE A 292 28.16 17.83 -3.36
C ILE A 292 29.45 17.86 -2.56
N ASN A 293 30.48 18.56 -3.06
CA ASN A 293 31.76 18.77 -2.38
C ASN A 293 32.42 17.50 -1.78
N ASN A 294 32.33 16.36 -2.48
CA ASN A 294 32.85 15.04 -2.07
C ASN A 294 32.11 14.31 -0.93
N ASP A 295 30.98 14.81 -0.44
CA ASP A 295 30.13 14.12 0.54
C ASP A 295 28.83 13.56 -0.08
N TYR A 296 28.41 12.40 0.41
CA TYR A 296 27.20 11.69 -0.05
C TYR A 296 25.96 12.23 0.65
N ILE A 297 25.04 12.85 -0.09
CA ILE A 297 23.78 13.37 0.47
C ILE A 297 22.60 12.53 0.00
N LYS A 298 21.67 12.22 0.92
CA LYS A 298 20.52 11.33 0.67
C LYS A 298 19.36 11.95 -0.11
N GLY A 299 19.31 13.28 -0.28
CA GLY A 299 18.26 13.91 -1.10
C GLY A 299 18.53 15.37 -1.41
N VAL A 300 18.09 15.83 -2.58
CA VAL A 300 18.03 17.24 -2.98
C VAL A 300 16.63 17.48 -3.54
N MET A 301 15.85 18.38 -2.93
CA MET A 301 14.61 18.87 -3.55
C MET A 301 14.95 20.02 -4.51
N VAL A 302 14.50 19.91 -5.76
CA VAL A 302 14.69 20.95 -6.78
C VAL A 302 13.32 21.29 -7.37
N GLU A 303 12.84 22.50 -7.13
CA GLU A 303 11.68 23.04 -7.83
C GLU A 303 12.14 24.02 -8.92
N ILE A 304 11.52 23.96 -10.10
CA ILE A 304 11.90 24.82 -11.23
C ILE A 304 11.49 26.26 -10.91
N GLY A 305 12.47 27.12 -10.61
CA GLY A 305 12.29 28.57 -10.45
C GLY A 305 12.52 29.13 -9.04
N LYS A 306 12.63 28.28 -8.02
CA LYS A 306 13.19 28.59 -6.68
C LYS A 306 13.75 27.30 -6.10
N ILE A 307 15.01 27.28 -5.65
CA ILE A 307 15.67 26.05 -5.21
C ILE A 307 16.27 26.25 -3.83
N TYR A 308 15.86 25.40 -2.87
CA TYR A 308 16.48 25.22 -1.56
C TYR A 308 17.00 23.78 -1.47
N ALA A 309 18.29 23.61 -1.18
CA ALA A 309 18.85 22.30 -0.86
C ALA A 309 18.78 22.08 0.65
N ILE A 310 18.23 20.96 1.12
CA ILE A 310 18.28 20.52 2.52
C ILE A 310 19.23 19.32 2.58
N TYR A 311 20.23 19.42 3.45
CA TYR A 311 21.23 18.37 3.69
C TYR A 311 20.80 17.56 4.92
N ASP A 312 20.90 16.23 4.85
CA ASP A 312 20.81 15.35 6.02
C ASP A 312 22.19 14.72 6.22
N HIS A 313 22.89 15.16 7.27
CA HIS A 313 24.13 14.55 7.70
C HIS A 313 24.10 14.30 9.21
N GLU A 314 23.24 13.39 9.64
CA GLU A 314 23.03 12.90 11.01
C GLU A 314 22.74 13.95 12.11
N TYR A 315 23.12 15.23 12.00
CA TYR A 315 22.81 16.30 12.98
C TYR A 315 22.84 17.74 12.40
N TYR A 316 23.01 17.95 11.09
CA TYR A 316 23.16 19.30 10.52
C TYR A 316 22.31 19.49 9.25
N GLY A 317 21.40 20.47 9.25
CA GLY A 317 20.71 20.97 8.08
C GLY A 317 21.31 22.30 7.61
N PHE A 318 21.37 22.52 6.30
CA PHE A 318 21.86 23.76 5.67
C PHE A 318 20.90 24.23 4.60
N ILE A 319 20.87 25.53 4.32
CA ILE A 319 20.13 26.14 3.21
C ILE A 319 21.10 26.90 2.29
N GLY A 320 21.04 26.63 0.99
CA GLY A 320 21.94 27.25 -0.01
C GLY A 320 21.28 27.52 -1.36
N ILE A 321 21.84 28.46 -2.14
CA ILE A 321 21.41 28.79 -3.52
C ILE A 321 22.24 27.98 -4.52
N LEU A 322 21.57 27.24 -5.39
CA LEU A 322 22.21 26.48 -6.47
C LEU A 322 22.88 27.41 -7.50
N LYS A 323 24.21 27.34 -7.67
CA LYS A 323 24.93 28.11 -8.71
C LYS A 323 25.04 27.39 -10.04
N SER A 324 25.33 26.09 -10.05
CA SER A 324 25.42 25.29 -11.28
C SER A 324 25.39 23.79 -11.03
N VAL A 325 25.01 23.02 -12.07
CA VAL A 325 25.02 21.55 -12.09
C VAL A 325 25.86 21.08 -13.28
N ARG A 326 26.87 20.22 -13.03
CA ARG A 326 27.68 19.56 -14.09
C ARG A 326 28.08 18.16 -13.65
N ASN A 327 27.91 17.16 -14.52
CA ASN A 327 28.32 15.76 -14.28
C ASN A 327 27.87 15.21 -12.91
N GLU A 328 26.60 15.39 -12.56
CA GLU A 328 26.02 14.95 -11.28
C GLU A 328 26.68 15.57 -10.02
N LYS A 329 27.52 16.59 -10.22
CA LYS A 329 28.07 17.45 -9.17
C LYS A 329 27.32 18.77 -9.14
N ILE A 330 26.95 19.18 -7.94
CA ILE A 330 26.23 20.42 -7.68
C ILE A 330 27.16 21.42 -6.98
N ARG A 331 27.17 22.67 -7.43
CA ARG A 331 27.84 23.78 -6.73
C ARG A 331 26.80 24.72 -6.14
N VAL A 332 26.90 24.98 -4.84
CA VAL A 332 25.95 25.77 -4.04
C VAL A 332 26.67 26.98 -3.42
N GLU A 333 25.98 28.11 -3.29
CA GLU A 333 26.37 29.25 -2.44
C GLU A 333 25.65 29.11 -1.10
N GLU A 334 26.42 29.07 -0.03
CA GLU A 334 25.91 28.92 1.33
C GLU A 334 25.17 30.19 1.76
N ILE A 335 23.91 30.06 2.20
CA ILE A 335 23.13 31.19 2.73
C ILE A 335 23.18 31.23 4.25
N GLY A 336 23.21 30.06 4.91
CA GLY A 336 23.36 29.98 6.36
C GLY A 336 23.28 28.56 6.93
N ASP A 337 23.84 28.42 8.12
CA ASP A 337 23.84 27.20 8.93
C ASP A 337 22.61 27.18 9.85
N VAL A 338 21.72 26.18 9.68
CA VAL A 338 20.51 26.03 10.48
C VAL A 338 20.69 25.10 11.68
N SER A 339 21.88 24.51 11.84
CA SER A 339 22.17 23.53 12.90
C SER A 339 22.25 24.09 14.31
N ARG A 340 22.35 25.42 14.48
CA ARG A 340 22.50 26.08 15.78
C ARG A 340 21.22 26.68 16.35
N SER A 341 20.10 26.62 15.64
CA SER A 341 18.83 27.12 16.16
C SER A 341 18.18 26.06 17.05
N ARG A 342 18.19 26.27 18.38
CA ARG A 342 17.50 25.41 19.36
C ARG A 342 15.96 25.43 19.21
N ASP A 343 15.43 26.30 18.34
CA ASP A 343 14.00 26.56 18.20
C ASP A 343 13.39 25.99 16.90
N ILE A 344 14.14 25.19 16.12
CA ILE A 344 13.55 24.48 14.96
C ILE A 344 13.28 23.03 15.39
N PRO A 345 12.04 22.66 15.70
CA PRO A 345 11.73 21.29 16.02
C PRO A 345 11.92 20.42 14.77
N ILE A 346 12.58 19.27 14.96
CA ILE A 346 12.90 18.25 13.94
C ILE A 346 11.65 17.85 13.11
N CYS A 347 10.44 18.06 13.63
CA CYS A 347 9.18 17.83 12.92
C CYS A 347 8.87 18.81 11.77
N MET A 348 9.57 19.94 11.65
CA MET A 348 9.35 20.87 10.53
C MET A 348 9.93 20.35 9.20
N ILE A 349 10.82 19.36 9.24
CA ILE A 349 11.48 18.82 8.04
C ILE A 349 10.62 17.73 7.37
N ASP A 350 9.78 17.03 8.13
CA ASP A 350 8.84 16.03 7.59
C ASP A 350 7.59 16.66 6.96
N TYR A 351 7.35 17.96 7.18
CA TYR A 351 6.09 18.65 6.84
C TYR A 351 6.33 19.95 6.05
N ILE A 352 7.06 19.87 4.93
CA ILE A 352 7.14 20.98 3.96
C ILE A 352 6.38 20.61 2.68
N GLU A 353 5.09 20.30 2.83
CA GLU A 353 4.15 20.36 1.70
C GLU A 353 3.36 21.68 1.68
N GLU A 354 3.29 22.46 2.77
CA GLU A 354 2.37 23.62 2.89
C GLU A 354 2.94 24.89 3.59
N ALA A 355 4.24 25.17 3.51
CA ALA A 355 4.76 26.44 4.08
C ALA A 355 4.64 27.61 3.09
N ASN A 356 3.88 28.66 3.45
CA ASN A 356 3.80 29.91 2.69
C ASN A 356 5.14 30.69 2.77
N LYS A 357 5.49 31.34 1.66
CA LYS A 357 6.66 32.20 1.46
C LYS A 357 6.81 33.31 2.51
N GLU A 358 5.72 33.76 3.12
CA GLU A 358 5.74 34.76 4.21
C GLU A 358 6.26 34.19 5.54
N ASP A 359 5.97 32.93 5.85
CA ASP A 359 6.39 32.30 7.11
C ASP A 359 7.90 32.06 7.13
N ILE A 360 8.49 31.70 5.99
CA ILE A 360 9.94 31.51 5.84
C ILE A 360 10.69 32.85 5.99
N ASN A 361 10.18 33.94 5.41
CA ASN A 361 10.83 35.25 5.49
C ASN A 361 10.79 35.86 6.89
N LYS A 362 9.77 35.53 7.69
CA LYS A 362 9.62 36.01 9.08
C LYS A 362 10.67 35.42 10.03
N TYR A 363 11.22 34.25 9.70
CA TYR A 363 12.29 33.59 10.47
C TYR A 363 13.70 33.98 10.03
N LEU A 364 13.90 34.36 8.76
CA LEU A 364 15.21 34.77 8.23
C LEU A 364 15.58 36.23 8.55
N SER A 365 14.66 37.03 9.11
CA SER A 365 14.87 38.44 9.44
C SER A 365 15.13 38.73 10.93
N LYS A 366 15.52 37.72 11.71
CA LYS A 366 16.11 37.86 13.05
C LYS A 366 17.50 37.24 13.03
#